data_AF-A0AAD2JXT4-F1
#
_entry.id   AF-A0AAD2JXT4-F1
#
_cell.length_a   1.000
_cell.length_b   1.000
_cell.length_c   1.000
_cell.angle_alpha   90.00
_cell.angle_beta   90.00
_cell.angle_gamma   90.00
#
_symmetry.space_group_name_H-M   'P 1'
#
loop_
_entity.id
_entity.type
_entity.pdbx_description
1 polymer ?
#
loop_
_entity_poly.entity_id
_entity_poly.type
_entity_poly.pdbx_seq_one_letter_code
_entity_poly.pdbx_strand_id
1 'polypeptide(L)' 'ELLPAAEFAYNNHVHSSTQQVPFMTDTGRLPRMGFEPNGLYSAVSESANKFRDRIASGVAEAKSALVKAKEEYKQY' A
#
# COMPACT_ATOMS: atom_id res chain seq x y z
N GLU A 1 -0.88 -6.79 39.05
CA GLU A 1 -1.93 -6.34 38.13
C GLU A 1 -1.72 -6.93 36.74
N LEU A 2 -2.36 -8.08 36.46
CA LEU A 2 -2.23 -8.78 35.17
C LEU A 2 -3.57 -8.85 34.43
N LEU A 3 -4.68 -8.52 35.11
CA LEU A 3 -6.04 -8.56 34.57
C LEU A 3 -6.17 -7.75 33.26
N PRO A 4 -5.69 -6.49 33.17
CA PRO A 4 -5.83 -5.73 31.93
C PRO A 4 -5.06 -6.34 30.75
N ALA A 5 -3.89 -6.93 31.02
CA ALA A 5 -3.09 -7.57 29.98
C ALA A 5 -3.71 -8.89 29.49
N ALA A 6 -4.31 -9.66 30.42
CA ALA A 6 -5.02 -10.89 30.08
C ALA A 6 -6.29 -10.62 29.27
N GLU A 7 -7.07 -9.60 29.65
CA GLU A 7 -8.24 -9.16 28.89
C GLU A 7 -7.86 -8.71 27.47
N PHE A 8 -6.79 -7.93 27.35
CA PHE A 8 -6.29 -7.51 26.04
C PHE A 8 -5.87 -8.70 25.18
N ALA A 9 -5.11 -9.64 25.75
CA ALA A 9 -4.63 -10.83 25.03
C ALA A 9 -5.79 -11.71 24.56
N TYR A 10 -6.82 -11.89 25.39
CA TYR A 10 -8.01 -12.64 25.05
C TYR A 10 -8.79 -11.97 23.90
N ASN A 11 -9.03 -10.66 24.01
CA ASN A 11 -9.80 -9.90 23.02
C ASN A 11 -9.06 -9.65 21.70
N ASN A 12 -7.73 -9.81 21.69
CA ASN A 12 -6.89 -9.69 20.50
C ASN A 12 -6.57 -11.04 19.84
N HIS A 13 -7.10 -12.15 20.35
CA HIS A 13 -6.90 -13.48 19.78
C HIS A 13 -8.02 -13.85 18.80
N VAL A 14 -7.71 -14.70 17.81
CA VAL A 14 -8.70 -15.25 16.89
C VAL A 14 -9.56 -16.26 17.64
N HIS A 15 -10.86 -15.99 17.75
CA HIS A 15 -11.77 -16.90 18.43
C HIS A 15 -12.09 -18.10 17.53
N SER A 16 -12.02 -19.31 18.08
CA SER A 16 -12.12 -20.55 17.31
C SER A 16 -13.48 -20.75 16.61
N SER A 17 -14.57 -20.30 17.22
CA SER A 17 -15.93 -20.47 16.65
C SER A 17 -16.26 -19.48 15.53
N THR A 18 -15.76 -18.24 15.61
CA THR A 18 -16.08 -17.17 14.67
C THR A 18 -14.97 -16.93 13.65
N GLN A 19 -13.76 -17.47 13.91
CA GLN A 19 -12.55 -17.18 13.15
C GLN A 19 -12.24 -15.67 13.07
N GLN A 20 -12.75 -14.90 14.03
CA GLN A 20 -12.60 -13.44 14.11
C GLN A 20 -12.04 -13.03 15.47
N VAL A 21 -11.39 -11.86 15.49
CA VAL A 21 -10.86 -11.25 16.71
C VAL A 21 -11.98 -10.44 17.38
N PRO A 22 -12.27 -10.63 18.68
CA PRO A 22 -13.34 -9.89 19.38
C PRO A 22 -13.29 -8.36 19.18
N PHE A 23 -12.11 -7.74 19.24
CA PHE A 23 -11.98 -6.30 18.95
C PHE A 23 -12.50 -5.89 17.57
N MET A 24 -12.30 -6.74 16.56
CA MET A 24 -12.81 -6.51 15.20
C MET A 24 -14.33 -6.64 15.16
N THR A 25 -14.91 -7.59 15.87
CA THR A 25 -16.37 -7.78 15.89
C THR A 25 -17.08 -6.67 16.66
N ASP A 26 -16.51 -6.20 17.77
CA ASP A 26 -17.15 -5.20 18.63
C ASP A 26 -16.96 -3.77 18.13
N THR A 27 -15.75 -3.42 17.66
CA THR A 27 -15.41 -2.04 17.28
C THR A 27 -15.20 -1.84 15.78
N GLY A 28 -15.19 -2.94 15.01
CA GLY A 28 -14.85 -2.90 13.59
C GLY A 28 -13.37 -2.63 13.31
N ARG A 29 -12.51 -2.60 14.34
CA ARG A 29 -11.08 -2.24 14.23
C ARG A 29 -10.23 -3.07 15.18
N LEU A 30 -9.02 -3.40 14.73
CA LEU A 30 -8.01 -4.00 15.61
C LEU A 30 -7.27 -2.90 16.40
N PRO A 31 -6.89 -3.16 17.65
CA PRO A 31 -6.13 -2.21 18.46
C PRO A 31 -4.71 -2.05 17.91
N ARG A 32 -4.21 -0.80 17.93
CA ARG A 32 -2.83 -0.52 17.50
C ARG A 32 -1.83 -0.99 18.55
N MET A 33 -0.95 -1.91 18.17
CA MET A 33 0.04 -2.49 19.08
C MET A 33 1.39 -1.75 19.13
N GLY A 34 1.51 -0.61 18.45
CA GLY A 34 2.72 0.23 18.46
C GLY A 34 3.92 -0.31 17.67
N PHE A 35 3.90 -1.60 17.30
CA PHE A 35 4.86 -2.18 16.35
C PHE A 35 4.35 -2.16 14.90
N GLU A 36 3.06 -1.88 14.70
CA GLU A 36 2.53 -1.67 13.36
C GLU A 36 3.36 -0.57 12.71
N PRO A 37 3.85 -0.77 11.47
CA PRO A 37 4.55 0.29 10.77
C PRO A 37 3.67 1.53 10.85
N ASN A 38 4.25 2.64 11.31
CA ASN A 38 3.54 3.92 11.36
C ASN A 38 3.01 4.14 9.95
N GLY A 39 1.74 3.80 9.76
CA GLY A 39 0.93 4.20 8.63
C GLY A 39 0.71 5.69 8.80
N LEU A 40 1.79 6.48 8.74
CA LEU A 40 1.83 7.59 7.84
C LEU A 40 1.27 7.01 6.56
N TYR A 41 -0.02 7.23 6.35
CA TYR A 41 -0.58 7.46 5.03
C TYR A 41 0.57 8.00 4.22
N SER A 42 1.06 7.17 3.29
CA SER A 42 2.19 7.55 2.46
C SER A 42 1.90 8.97 2.01
N ALA A 43 2.64 9.95 2.55
CA ALA A 43 2.55 11.34 2.10
C ALA A 43 3.02 11.44 0.63
N VAL A 44 3.41 10.29 0.06
CA VAL A 44 3.77 10.02 -1.31
C VAL A 44 2.93 8.84 -1.83
N SER A 45 1.61 8.82 -1.59
CA SER A 45 0.74 8.28 -2.63
C SER A 45 0.92 9.26 -3.79
N GLU A 46 1.78 8.93 -4.76
CA GLU A 46 1.75 9.57 -6.07
C GLU A 46 0.27 9.60 -6.45
N SER A 47 -0.35 10.79 -6.46
CA SER A 47 -1.76 10.86 -6.86
C SER A 47 -1.84 10.18 -8.22
N ALA A 48 -2.89 9.40 -8.48
CA ALA A 48 -3.00 8.63 -9.72
C ALA A 48 -2.72 9.48 -10.98
N ASN A 49 -2.96 10.79 -10.89
CA ASN A 49 -2.60 11.80 -11.88
C ASN A 49 -1.09 11.95 -12.09
N LYS A 50 -0.27 12.09 -11.03
CA LYS A 50 1.19 12.18 -11.16
C LYS A 50 1.79 10.90 -11.76
N PHE A 51 1.27 9.74 -11.37
CA PHE A 51 1.67 8.46 -11.96
C PHE A 51 1.33 8.41 -13.45
N ARG A 52 0.10 8.81 -13.83
CA ARG A 52 -0.34 8.90 -15.23
C ARG A 52 0.57 9.83 -16.03
N ASP A 53 0.88 11.02 -15.53
CA ASP A 53 1.69 12.02 -16.22
C ASP A 53 3.11 11.50 -16.47
N ARG A 54 3.70 10.82 -15.47
CA ARG A 54 5.03 10.19 -15.60
C ARG A 54 5.05 9.07 -16.62
N ILE A 55 4.03 8.21 -16.65
CA ILE A 55 3.95 7.14 -17.65
C ILE A 55 3.72 7.72 -19.05
N ALA A 56 2.88 8.75 -19.18
CA ALA A 56 2.63 9.41 -20.45
C ALA A 56 3.89 10.06 -21.03
N SER A 57 4.68 10.76 -20.21
CA SER A 57 5.94 11.35 -20.65
C SER A 57 6.97 10.29 -21.07
N GLY A 58 7.13 9.23 -20.27
CA GLY A 58 8.06 8.13 -20.59
C GLY A 58 7.72 7.41 -21.89
N VAL A 59 6.43 7.18 -22.16
CA VAL A 59 5.99 6.56 -23.43
C VAL A 59 6.21 7.48 -24.62
N ALA A 60 5.96 8.79 -24.48
CA ALA A 60 6.20 9.75 -25.55
C ALA A 60 7.69 9.84 -25.91
N GLU A 61 8.55 9.90 -24.89
CA GLU A 61 10.00 9.93 -25.06
C GLU A 61 10.52 8.66 -25.75
N ALA A 62 10.12 7.48 -25.27
CA ALA A 62 10.51 6.21 -25.88
C ALA A 62 10.07 6.10 -27.35
N LYS A 63 8.85 6.56 -27.69
CA LYS A 63 8.38 6.59 -29.08
C LYS A 63 9.24 7.52 -29.94
N SER A 64 9.60 8.70 -29.43
CA SER A 64 10.45 9.64 -30.15
C SER A 64 11.86 9.08 -30.40
N ALA A 65 12.43 8.37 -29.42
CA ALA A 65 13.72 7.72 -29.55
C ALA A 65 13.69 6.62 -30.61
N LEU A 66 12.62 5.83 -30.67
CA LEU A 66 12.44 4.81 -31.71
C LEU A 66 12.30 5.42 -33.12
N VAL A 67 11.61 6.55 -33.26
CA VAL A 67 11.51 7.25 -34.55
C VAL A 67 12.88 7.77 -34.99
N LYS A 68 13.63 8.42 -34.08
CA LYS A 68 14.99 8.90 -34.37
C LYS A 68 15.91 7.75 -34.76
N ALA A 69 15.92 6.66 -33.99
CA ALA A 69 16.71 5.48 -34.31
C ALA A 69 16.34 4.95 -35.71
N LYS A 70 15.04 4.83 -36.03
CA LYS A 70 14.59 4.40 -37.37
C LYS A 70 15.07 5.32 -38.49
N GLU A 71 15.14 6.63 -38.27
CA GLU A 71 15.66 7.59 -39.25
C GLU A 71 17.18 7.46 -39.43
N GLU A 72 17.92 7.30 -38.34
CA GLU A 72 19.37 7.04 -38.39
C GLU A 72 19.68 5.72 -39.12
N TYR A 73 18.90 4.66 -38.87
CA TYR A 73 19.03 3.38 -39.58
C TYR A 73 18.70 3.44 -41.08
N LYS A 74 18.06 4.49 -41.59
CA LYS A 74 17.83 4.66 -43.03
C LYS A 74 19.03 5.29 -43.77
N GLN A 75 19.95 5.91 -43.03
CA GLN A 75 21.14 6.57 -43.57
C GLN A 75 22.32 5.59 -43.73
N TYR A 76 22.16 4.36 -43.23
CA TYR A 76 23.05 3.22 -43.43
C TYR A 76 22.36 2.16 -44.28
#